data_AF-E4ZVU8-F1
#
_entry.id   AF-E4ZVU8-F1
#
_cell.length_a   1.000
_cell.length_b   1.000
_cell.length_c   1.000
_cell.angle_alpha   90.00
_cell.angle_beta   90.00
_cell.angle_gamma   90.00
#
_symmetry.space_group_name_H-M   'P 1'
#
loop_
_entity.id
_entity.type
_entity.pdbx_description
1 polymer ?
#
loop_
_entity_poly.entity_id
_entity_poly.type
_entity_poly.pdbx_seq_one_letter_code
_entity_poly.pdbx_strand_id
1 'polypeptide(L)'
;MGNRVGIHTALSQHPDAYIYYSSATHYSVKKVIRDSDYVTSIWREDKRPRFAEIPVDEYGCMQIPRLVQQVVRDRDHCTIRGNKHEVILFANIGTTFIGGRDEIKGIRSALRTIGAEVDYIHVDGALDLGFAPDSVSLGPPGLDSRDGLPVVQGLTISHHKAYGIMVSGEVICYSPHTSALPTATPVDSRIIFETWLFQQLYHPEALVATRDYCLANATRLRGSLAALGLETRYNKDCIITVLERIPPWLIRSFHLAPEGDWLHFIAMPHIHPSAVAAFAAALLRVSMHFTAMFNALQAPLSKALGCAIRIKRVRVHDEAIFRDVAEMAGREQRARQQQWDVAAFKRRYVYSTMSFAALSDSDQLLVVFLAEADADKRITPGPVLVQEGQTVNRPLLKEIGLYGFEFLARRLELYGCAAQDIL
;
A
#
# COMPACT_ATOMS: atom_id res chain seq x y z
N MET A 1 14.61 -7.98 -11.73
CA MET A 1 15.90 -7.75 -12.44
C MET A 1 16.00 -6.34 -13.04
N GLY A 2 14.95 -5.78 -13.64
CA GLY A 2 15.02 -4.44 -14.27
C GLY A 2 15.63 -3.34 -13.39
N ASN A 3 15.09 -3.11 -12.18
CA ASN A 3 15.65 -2.11 -11.25
C ASN A 3 17.14 -2.35 -10.93
N ARG A 4 17.58 -3.63 -10.87
CA ARG A 4 18.99 -3.96 -10.62
C ARG A 4 19.87 -3.50 -11.77
N VAL A 5 19.48 -3.85 -13.00
CA VAL A 5 20.19 -3.44 -14.21
C VAL A 5 20.23 -1.91 -14.31
N GLY A 6 19.12 -1.24 -14.04
CA GLY A 6 19.04 0.23 -14.04
C GLY A 6 20.00 0.89 -13.05
N ILE A 7 19.99 0.43 -11.79
CA ILE A 7 20.89 0.93 -10.74
C ILE A 7 22.35 0.65 -11.09
N HIS A 8 22.67 -0.56 -11.54
CA HIS A 8 24.04 -0.92 -11.94
C HIS A 8 24.50 -0.13 -13.16
N THR A 9 23.61 0.19 -14.09
CA THR A 9 23.91 1.07 -15.23
C THR A 9 24.24 2.48 -14.74
N ALA A 10 23.40 3.06 -13.88
CA ALA A 10 23.64 4.37 -13.29
C ALA A 10 24.98 4.42 -12.54
N LEU A 11 25.28 3.43 -11.70
CA LEU A 11 26.54 3.34 -10.94
C LEU A 11 27.77 3.08 -11.83
N SER A 12 27.60 2.41 -12.99
CA SER A 12 28.72 2.28 -13.94
C SER A 12 29.11 3.60 -14.59
N GLN A 13 28.15 4.53 -14.70
CA GLN A 13 28.36 5.88 -15.24
C GLN A 13 28.78 6.88 -14.14
N HIS A 14 28.26 6.71 -12.92
CA HIS A 14 28.55 7.54 -11.76
C HIS A 14 28.89 6.68 -10.53
N PRO A 15 30.12 6.15 -10.44
CA PRO A 15 30.52 5.19 -9.40
C PRO A 15 30.43 5.73 -7.97
N ASP A 16 30.58 7.05 -7.80
CA ASP A 16 30.61 7.71 -6.49
C ASP A 16 29.31 8.47 -6.17
N ALA A 17 28.29 8.36 -7.02
CA ALA A 17 27.04 9.10 -6.84
C ALA A 17 26.23 8.64 -5.63
N TYR A 18 25.43 9.57 -5.09
CA TYR A 18 24.42 9.28 -4.10
C TYR A 18 23.12 8.85 -4.79
N ILE A 19 22.52 7.75 -4.33
CA ILE A 19 21.22 7.27 -4.82
C ILE A 19 20.10 7.73 -3.88
N TYR A 20 19.16 8.50 -4.39
CA TYR A 20 17.97 8.93 -3.67
C TYR A 20 16.73 8.20 -4.17
N TYR A 21 15.96 7.61 -3.27
CA TYR A 21 14.72 6.89 -3.59
C TYR A 21 13.68 7.10 -2.50
N SER A 22 12.40 6.92 -2.82
CA SER A 22 11.32 7.15 -1.85
C SER A 22 11.13 5.96 -0.91
N SER A 23 10.54 6.17 0.27
CA SER A 23 10.20 5.07 1.17
C SER A 23 9.13 4.11 0.64
N ALA A 24 8.35 4.54 -0.36
CA ALA A 24 7.36 3.72 -1.07
C ALA A 24 7.94 2.98 -2.29
N THR A 25 9.23 3.16 -2.59
CA THR A 25 9.91 2.45 -3.68
C THR A 25 9.94 0.95 -3.40
N HIS A 26 9.71 0.15 -4.45
CA HIS A 26 9.63 -1.30 -4.35
C HIS A 26 10.88 -1.91 -3.68
N TYR A 27 10.67 -2.90 -2.81
CA TYR A 27 11.72 -3.48 -1.95
C TYR A 27 12.94 -4.01 -2.73
N SER A 28 12.79 -4.33 -4.02
CA SER A 28 13.90 -4.76 -4.88
C SER A 28 15.01 -3.71 -4.97
N VAL A 29 14.68 -2.42 -4.90
CA VAL A 29 15.65 -1.32 -4.94
C VAL A 29 16.48 -1.31 -3.66
N LYS A 30 15.83 -1.37 -2.49
CA LYS A 30 16.51 -1.43 -1.19
C LYS A 30 17.47 -2.62 -1.12
N LYS A 31 17.04 -3.78 -1.63
CA LYS A 31 17.88 -4.98 -1.72
C LYS A 31 19.10 -4.74 -2.61
N VAL A 32 18.89 -4.24 -3.84
CA VAL A 32 19.97 -4.02 -4.80
C VAL A 32 20.98 -3.00 -4.31
N ILE A 33 20.53 -1.87 -3.76
CA ILE A 33 21.43 -0.80 -3.29
C ILE A 33 22.29 -1.34 -2.14
N ARG A 34 21.66 -2.02 -1.16
CA ARG A 34 22.40 -2.63 -0.04
C ARG A 34 23.40 -3.69 -0.51
N ASP A 35 23.01 -4.54 -1.46
CA ASP A 35 23.90 -5.55 -2.03
C ASP A 35 25.07 -4.88 -2.79
N SER A 36 24.79 -3.78 -3.50
CA SER A 36 25.80 -3.03 -4.24
C SER A 36 26.82 -2.41 -3.29
N ASP A 37 26.38 -1.67 -2.27
CA ASP A 37 27.27 -1.08 -1.26
C ASP A 37 28.13 -2.14 -0.55
N TYR A 38 27.55 -3.30 -0.20
CA TYR A 38 28.29 -4.38 0.43
C TYR A 38 29.38 -4.96 -0.48
N VAL A 39 29.06 -5.17 -1.76
CA VAL A 39 29.96 -5.79 -2.76
C VAL A 39 31.05 -4.80 -3.19
N THR A 40 30.70 -3.56 -3.46
CA THR A 40 31.63 -2.54 -3.97
C THR A 40 32.46 -1.90 -2.87
N SER A 41 32.06 -2.07 -1.61
CA SER A 41 32.74 -1.45 -0.45
C SER A 41 32.84 0.08 -0.54
N ILE A 42 31.98 0.72 -1.33
CA ILE A 42 31.97 2.19 -1.55
C ILE A 42 31.83 2.96 -0.23
N TRP A 43 31.18 2.38 0.79
CA TRP A 43 31.06 2.99 2.11
C TRP A 43 32.32 2.85 3.00
N ARG A 44 33.35 2.08 2.64
CA ARG A 44 34.34 1.61 3.64
C ARG A 44 35.36 2.67 4.05
N GLU A 45 35.58 3.69 3.23
CA GLU A 45 36.54 4.76 3.55
C GLU A 45 36.01 5.72 4.62
N ASP A 46 34.73 6.11 4.55
CA ASP A 46 34.11 7.07 5.49
C ASP A 46 32.98 6.46 6.34
N LYS A 47 32.72 5.15 6.17
CA LYS A 47 31.66 4.36 6.83
C LYS A 47 30.25 4.88 6.60
N ARG A 48 30.01 5.66 5.53
CA ARG A 48 28.69 6.25 5.24
C ARG A 48 28.08 5.62 3.97
N PRO A 49 26.80 5.19 4.01
CA PRO A 49 26.11 4.74 2.80
C PRO A 49 25.94 5.91 1.83
N ARG A 50 26.11 5.65 0.53
CA ARG A 50 25.85 6.62 -0.55
C ARG A 50 24.45 6.46 -1.12
N PHE A 51 23.48 6.27 -0.24
CA PHE A 51 22.07 6.24 -0.59
C PHE A 51 21.23 6.81 0.54
N ALA A 52 20.05 7.33 0.19
CA ALA A 52 19.09 7.78 1.18
C ALA A 52 17.66 7.44 0.76
N GLU A 53 16.92 6.87 1.73
CA GLU A 53 15.49 6.69 1.64
C GLU A 53 14.79 7.98 2.08
N ILE A 54 14.04 8.58 1.16
CA ILE A 54 13.30 9.83 1.37
C ILE A 54 11.85 9.50 1.74
N PRO A 55 11.30 10.07 2.83
CA PRO A 55 9.90 9.88 3.19
C PRO A 55 8.93 10.27 2.07
N VAL A 56 7.77 9.60 2.05
CA VAL A 56 6.66 9.93 1.15
C VAL A 56 5.55 10.69 1.87
N ASP A 57 4.72 11.39 1.12
CA ASP A 57 3.43 11.88 1.59
C ASP A 57 2.40 10.75 1.73
N GLU A 58 1.17 11.10 2.11
CA GLU A 58 0.09 10.13 2.29
C GLU A 58 -0.41 9.48 1.00
N TYR A 59 0.03 9.98 -0.16
CA TYR A 59 -0.29 9.47 -1.49
C TYR A 59 0.87 8.66 -2.09
N GLY A 60 1.94 8.44 -1.32
CA GLY A 60 3.08 7.64 -1.74
C GLY A 60 4.04 8.37 -2.68
N CYS A 61 3.98 9.69 -2.74
CA CYS A 61 4.89 10.52 -3.54
C CYS A 61 6.06 11.01 -2.67
N MET A 62 7.28 11.03 -3.22
CA MET A 62 8.48 11.48 -2.52
C MET A 62 8.33 12.93 -2.01
N GLN A 63 8.63 13.15 -0.74
CA GLN A 63 8.61 14.49 -0.16
C GLN A 63 9.83 15.32 -0.62
N ILE A 64 9.61 16.18 -1.61
CA ILE A 64 10.64 17.07 -2.18
C ILE A 64 11.40 17.87 -1.10
N PRO A 65 10.77 18.48 -0.07
CA PRO A 65 11.52 19.20 0.96
C PRO A 65 12.50 18.31 1.75
N ARG A 66 12.15 17.04 1.96
CA ARG A 66 13.03 16.07 2.64
C ARG A 66 14.18 15.64 1.75
N LEU A 67 13.93 15.44 0.46
CA LEU A 67 14.98 15.19 -0.53
C LEU A 67 15.99 16.35 -0.54
N VAL A 68 15.51 17.60 -0.65
CA VAL A 68 16.36 18.80 -0.67
C VAL A 68 17.23 18.88 0.58
N GLN A 69 16.66 18.68 1.78
CA GLN A 69 17.41 18.65 3.04
C GLN A 69 18.51 17.59 3.03
N GLN A 70 18.21 16.40 2.50
CA GLN A 70 19.16 15.31 2.44
C GLN A 70 20.29 15.60 1.44
N VAL A 71 19.95 16.10 0.24
CA VAL A 71 20.92 16.48 -0.80
C VAL A 71 21.90 17.55 -0.30
N VAL A 72 21.42 18.58 0.40
CA VAL A 72 22.31 19.61 1.00
C VAL A 72 23.32 18.97 1.95
N ARG A 73 22.87 18.10 2.86
CA ARG A 73 23.75 17.42 3.83
C ARG A 73 24.82 16.55 3.16
N ASP A 74 24.44 15.84 2.11
CA ASP A 74 25.36 14.94 1.39
C ASP A 74 26.35 15.72 0.53
N ARG A 75 25.88 16.80 -0.12
CA ARG A 75 26.75 17.71 -0.88
C ARG A 75 27.76 18.41 0.01
N ASP A 76 27.34 18.92 1.17
CA ASP A 76 28.23 19.59 2.11
C ASP A 76 29.31 18.61 2.62
N HIS A 77 28.92 17.35 2.88
CA HIS A 77 29.85 16.27 3.24
C HIS A 77 30.88 15.97 2.15
N CYS A 78 30.47 15.96 0.87
CA CYS A 78 31.39 15.81 -0.27
C CYS A 78 32.31 17.03 -0.41
N THR A 79 31.75 18.23 -0.31
CA THR A 79 32.48 19.50 -0.46
C THR A 79 33.62 19.62 0.56
N ILE A 80 33.36 19.29 1.83
CA ILE A 80 34.38 19.30 2.91
C ILE A 80 35.56 18.36 2.59
N ARG A 81 35.32 17.29 1.83
CA ARG A 81 36.34 16.29 1.46
C ARG A 81 36.95 16.52 0.08
N GLY A 82 36.58 17.59 -0.62
CA GLY A 82 37.02 17.84 -1.99
C GLY A 82 36.46 16.84 -3.02
N ASN A 83 35.40 16.12 -2.67
CA ASN A 83 34.75 15.16 -3.56
C ASN A 83 33.63 15.84 -4.36
N LYS A 84 33.43 15.40 -5.60
CA LYS A 84 32.25 15.78 -6.38
C LYS A 84 31.00 15.15 -5.74
N HIS A 85 29.90 15.90 -5.69
CA HIS A 85 28.58 15.35 -5.35
C HIS A 85 27.82 15.08 -6.64
N GLU A 86 27.53 13.80 -6.89
CA GLU A 86 26.73 13.35 -8.03
C GLU A 86 25.45 12.69 -7.51
N VAL A 87 24.37 12.81 -8.27
CA VAL A 87 23.00 12.47 -7.85
C VAL A 87 22.37 11.50 -8.85
N ILE A 88 22.08 10.30 -8.36
CA ILE A 88 21.18 9.36 -9.02
C ILE A 88 19.80 9.47 -8.36
N LEU A 89 18.80 9.90 -9.11
CA LEU A 89 17.41 9.91 -8.67
C LEU A 89 16.72 8.62 -9.13
N PHE A 90 16.23 7.84 -8.20
CA PHE A 90 15.37 6.69 -8.47
C PHE A 90 13.92 7.09 -8.17
N ALA A 91 13.17 7.42 -9.22
CA ALA A 91 11.79 7.91 -9.15
C ALA A 91 10.78 6.79 -9.48
N ASN A 92 9.59 6.88 -8.90
CA ASN A 92 8.49 5.97 -9.17
C ASN A 92 7.44 6.63 -10.06
N ILE A 93 7.00 5.91 -11.09
CA ILE A 93 5.75 6.20 -11.79
C ILE A 93 4.80 5.05 -11.46
N GLY A 94 4.05 5.22 -10.37
CA GLY A 94 3.18 4.20 -9.82
C GLY A 94 3.89 3.35 -8.76
N THR A 95 3.85 3.78 -7.50
CA THR A 95 4.30 2.96 -6.37
C THR A 95 3.41 1.73 -6.19
N THR A 96 3.95 0.67 -5.60
CA THR A 96 3.30 -0.66 -5.57
C THR A 96 1.97 -0.65 -4.79
N PHE A 97 1.91 0.07 -3.67
CA PHE A 97 0.76 -0.02 -2.77
C PHE A 97 -0.36 0.97 -3.10
N ILE A 98 -0.04 2.25 -3.34
CA ILE A 98 -1.02 3.34 -3.52
C ILE A 98 -0.94 4.02 -4.90
N GLY A 99 0.02 3.63 -5.74
CA GLY A 99 0.17 4.18 -7.09
C GLY A 99 0.63 5.64 -7.12
N GLY A 100 1.39 6.07 -6.10
CA GLY A 100 2.03 7.38 -6.06
C GLY A 100 2.99 7.59 -7.23
N ARG A 101 3.05 8.81 -7.76
CA ARG A 101 3.90 9.20 -8.88
C ARG A 101 4.78 10.38 -8.46
N ASP A 102 6.08 10.16 -8.47
CA ASP A 102 7.04 11.20 -8.08
C ASP A 102 7.03 12.34 -9.10
N GLU A 103 7.01 13.57 -8.60
CA GLU A 103 7.00 14.77 -9.44
C GLU A 103 8.42 15.10 -9.92
N ILE A 104 8.95 14.34 -10.88
CA ILE A 104 10.34 14.44 -11.36
C ILE A 104 10.70 15.88 -11.76
N LYS A 105 9.77 16.61 -12.40
CA LYS A 105 9.95 18.03 -12.76
C LYS A 105 10.10 18.93 -11.52
N GLY A 106 9.22 18.77 -10.54
CA GLY A 106 9.29 19.48 -9.26
C GLY A 106 10.57 19.17 -8.48
N ILE A 107 10.95 17.89 -8.41
CA ILE A 107 12.20 17.43 -7.79
C ILE A 107 13.39 18.15 -8.42
N ARG A 108 13.55 18.08 -9.74
CA ARG A 108 14.69 18.69 -10.42
C ARG A 108 14.70 20.21 -10.27
N SER A 109 13.55 20.86 -10.34
CA SER A 109 13.42 22.31 -10.10
C SER A 109 13.89 22.70 -8.69
N ALA A 110 13.48 21.94 -7.68
CA ALA A 110 13.86 22.18 -6.29
C ALA A 110 15.36 21.96 -6.05
N LEU A 111 15.95 20.93 -6.66
CA LEU A 111 17.40 20.69 -6.57
C LEU A 111 18.21 21.79 -7.28
N ARG A 112 17.75 22.26 -8.44
CA ARG A 112 18.38 23.39 -9.14
C ARG A 112 18.42 24.66 -8.30
N THR A 113 17.36 24.91 -7.53
CA THR A 113 17.28 26.09 -6.65
C THR A 113 18.38 26.11 -5.59
N ILE A 114 18.87 24.94 -5.16
CA ILE A 114 20.01 24.84 -4.24
C ILE A 114 21.35 24.67 -4.96
N GLY A 115 21.40 24.72 -6.30
CA GLY A 115 22.61 24.51 -7.09
C GLY A 115 23.04 23.04 -7.21
N ALA A 116 22.12 22.10 -7.08
CA ALA A 116 22.33 20.68 -7.36
C ALA A 116 21.66 20.29 -8.68
N GLU A 117 22.30 19.44 -9.48
CA GLU A 117 21.71 18.81 -10.67
C GLU A 117 21.52 17.32 -10.42
N VAL A 118 20.67 16.69 -11.23
CA VAL A 118 20.50 15.23 -11.23
C VAL A 118 21.29 14.66 -12.40
N ASP A 119 22.31 13.85 -12.10
CA ASP A 119 23.20 13.27 -13.10
C ASP A 119 22.56 12.08 -13.83
N TYR A 120 21.71 11.32 -13.13
CA TYR A 120 20.99 10.18 -13.72
C TYR A 120 19.60 10.02 -13.09
N ILE A 121 18.56 9.90 -13.91
CA ILE A 121 17.19 9.58 -13.47
C ILE A 121 16.85 8.16 -13.93
N HIS A 122 16.61 7.26 -12.97
CA HIS A 122 15.98 5.96 -13.22
C HIS A 122 14.51 6.02 -12.79
N VAL A 123 13.62 5.56 -13.66
CA VAL A 123 12.19 5.46 -13.37
C VAL A 123 11.78 4.00 -13.20
N ASP A 124 11.25 3.65 -12.03
CA ASP A 124 10.46 2.43 -11.86
C ASP A 124 9.01 2.72 -12.22
N GLY A 125 8.62 2.27 -13.40
CA GLY A 125 7.26 2.35 -13.92
C GLY A 125 6.66 0.98 -14.13
N ALA A 126 7.03 0.00 -13.29
CA ALA A 126 6.76 -1.41 -13.53
C ALA A 126 5.29 -1.73 -13.90
N LEU A 127 4.32 -1.02 -13.32
CA LEU A 127 2.90 -1.16 -13.67
C LEU A 127 2.46 -0.10 -14.69
N ASP A 128 2.58 1.17 -14.34
CA ASP A 128 1.90 2.27 -15.04
C ASP A 128 2.47 2.52 -16.44
N LEU A 129 3.79 2.35 -16.65
CA LEU A 129 4.39 2.50 -17.97
C LEU A 129 3.99 1.38 -18.93
N GLY A 130 3.44 0.27 -18.43
CA GLY A 130 2.81 -0.73 -19.29
C GLY A 130 1.59 -0.19 -20.03
N PHE A 131 0.87 0.78 -19.44
CA PHE A 131 -0.30 1.40 -20.07
C PHE A 131 0.01 2.68 -20.84
N ALA A 132 1.06 3.41 -20.46
CA ALA A 132 1.40 4.71 -21.02
C ALA A 132 2.93 4.87 -21.19
N PRO A 133 3.56 4.09 -22.09
CA PRO A 133 5.01 4.13 -22.30
C PRO A 133 5.49 5.51 -22.76
N ASP A 134 4.67 6.23 -23.53
CA ASP A 134 5.00 7.56 -24.08
C ASP A 134 4.94 8.69 -23.03
N SER A 135 4.58 8.38 -21.77
CA SER A 135 4.52 9.37 -20.69
C SER A 135 5.89 9.78 -20.13
N VAL A 136 6.96 9.22 -20.68
CA VAL A 136 8.36 9.48 -20.31
C VAL A 136 9.21 9.53 -21.58
N SER A 137 10.18 10.45 -21.63
CA SER A 137 11.15 10.53 -22.72
C SER A 137 12.52 10.05 -22.24
N LEU A 138 13.16 9.18 -23.04
CA LEU A 138 14.53 8.70 -22.81
C LEU A 138 15.56 9.57 -23.53
N GLY A 139 16.74 9.73 -22.94
CA GLY A 139 17.84 10.47 -23.57
C GLY A 139 18.90 10.95 -22.57
N PRO A 140 19.84 11.81 -23.02
CA PRO A 140 20.95 12.27 -22.19
C PRO A 140 20.47 13.11 -21.01
N PRO A 141 21.25 13.14 -19.90
CA PRO A 141 20.91 13.90 -18.71
C PRO A 141 20.90 15.41 -18.95
N GLY A 142 20.20 16.13 -18.08
CA GLY A 142 20.11 17.60 -18.11
C GLY A 142 19.15 18.18 -19.15
N LEU A 143 18.60 17.37 -20.06
CA LEU A 143 17.66 17.82 -21.09
C LEU A 143 16.19 17.78 -20.65
N ASP A 144 15.39 18.56 -21.38
CA ASP A 144 13.93 18.53 -21.34
C ASP A 144 13.38 17.93 -22.62
N SER A 145 12.29 17.17 -22.48
CA SER A 145 11.48 16.70 -23.60
C SER A 145 10.78 17.88 -24.28
N ARG A 146 10.15 17.62 -25.43
CA ARG A 146 9.38 18.63 -26.16
C ARG A 146 8.24 19.23 -25.32
N ASP A 147 7.69 18.46 -24.39
CA ASP A 147 6.61 18.88 -23.49
C ASP A 147 7.14 19.54 -22.20
N GLY A 148 8.45 19.82 -22.13
CA GLY A 148 9.08 20.46 -20.98
C GLY A 148 9.10 19.57 -19.73
N LEU A 149 9.10 18.24 -19.91
CA LEU A 149 9.32 17.25 -18.86
C LEU A 149 10.78 16.81 -18.86
N PRO A 150 11.36 16.47 -17.68
CA PRO A 150 12.70 15.92 -17.62
C PRO A 150 12.85 14.66 -18.47
N VAL A 151 13.91 14.61 -19.28
CA VAL A 151 14.35 13.38 -19.95
C VAL A 151 15.01 12.47 -18.92
N VAL A 152 14.69 11.17 -18.96
CA VAL A 152 15.22 10.17 -18.03
C VAL A 152 16.24 9.26 -18.72
N GLN A 153 17.12 8.65 -17.92
CA GLN A 153 18.22 7.84 -18.42
C GLN A 153 17.95 6.35 -18.25
N GLY A 154 17.07 5.96 -17.34
CA GLY A 154 16.67 4.56 -17.18
C GLY A 154 15.17 4.42 -16.93
N LEU A 155 14.58 3.34 -17.42
CA LEU A 155 13.22 2.96 -17.07
C LEU A 155 13.10 1.45 -16.86
N THR A 156 12.14 1.03 -16.04
CA THR A 156 11.79 -0.37 -15.81
C THR A 156 10.30 -0.59 -15.95
N ILE A 157 9.92 -1.63 -16.70
CA ILE A 157 8.53 -2.02 -17.00
C ILE A 157 8.37 -3.50 -16.65
N SER A 158 7.21 -3.91 -16.14
CA SER A 158 6.87 -5.32 -15.91
C SER A 158 5.72 -5.75 -16.81
N HIS A 159 6.00 -6.67 -17.73
CA HIS A 159 5.00 -7.14 -18.67
C HIS A 159 3.94 -8.04 -18.00
N HIS A 160 4.33 -8.83 -17.00
CA HIS A 160 3.39 -9.65 -16.22
C HIS A 160 2.41 -8.83 -15.34
N LYS A 161 2.51 -7.49 -15.34
CA LYS A 161 1.55 -6.61 -14.69
C LYS A 161 0.47 -6.17 -15.68
N ALA A 162 0.68 -5.06 -16.39
CA ALA A 162 -0.32 -4.49 -17.28
C ALA A 162 -0.73 -5.46 -18.42
N TYR A 163 0.23 -6.24 -18.94
CA TYR A 163 -0.01 -7.16 -20.05
C TYR A 163 -0.49 -8.54 -19.59
N GLY A 164 -0.26 -8.90 -18.32
CA GLY A 164 -0.67 -10.20 -17.77
C GLY A 164 0.01 -11.41 -18.42
N ILE A 165 1.18 -11.22 -19.04
CA ILE A 165 1.94 -12.29 -19.72
C ILE A 165 2.86 -13.06 -18.75
N MET A 166 3.81 -13.85 -19.29
CA MET A 166 4.87 -14.51 -18.52
C MET A 166 5.61 -13.53 -17.61
N VAL A 167 6.13 -14.04 -16.48
CA VAL A 167 6.90 -13.27 -15.48
C VAL A 167 8.18 -12.70 -16.11
N SER A 168 8.01 -11.56 -16.76
CA SER A 168 9.00 -10.87 -17.57
C SER A 168 8.81 -9.35 -17.43
N GLY A 169 9.76 -8.60 -17.99
CA GLY A 169 9.76 -7.16 -17.99
C GLY A 169 10.91 -6.63 -18.82
N GLU A 170 10.94 -5.31 -18.96
CA GLU A 170 11.91 -4.59 -19.77
C GLU A 170 12.67 -3.59 -18.91
N VAL A 171 13.94 -3.37 -19.25
CA VAL A 171 14.75 -2.29 -18.73
C VAL A 171 15.44 -1.63 -19.90
N ILE A 172 15.25 -0.32 -20.04
CA ILE A 172 15.87 0.49 -21.09
C ILE A 172 16.73 1.51 -20.38
N CYS A 173 18.00 1.63 -20.80
CA CYS A 173 18.92 2.61 -20.25
C CYS A 173 19.68 3.34 -21.35
N TYR A 174 19.82 4.64 -21.19
CA TYR A 174 20.72 5.47 -21.94
C TYR A 174 22.16 5.17 -21.51
N SER A 175 22.99 4.79 -22.48
CA SER A 175 24.41 4.47 -22.27
C SER A 175 25.26 5.08 -23.40
N PRO A 176 25.88 6.26 -23.18
CA PRO A 176 26.58 7.00 -24.23
C PRO A 176 27.87 6.31 -24.71
N HIS A 177 28.46 5.45 -23.89
CA HIS A 177 29.77 4.85 -24.14
C HIS A 177 29.73 3.38 -24.58
N THR A 178 28.54 2.85 -24.91
CA THR A 178 28.31 1.47 -25.37
C THR A 178 29.18 0.42 -24.67
N SER A 179 28.72 -0.01 -23.51
CA SER A 179 29.10 -1.29 -22.92
C SER A 179 27.79 -1.99 -22.55
N ALA A 180 27.71 -3.30 -22.83
CA ALA A 180 26.55 -4.12 -22.52
C ALA A 180 25.95 -3.76 -21.15
N LEU A 181 24.62 -3.74 -21.03
CA LEU A 181 23.97 -3.45 -19.77
C LEU A 181 24.57 -4.34 -18.66
N PRO A 182 24.95 -3.77 -17.50
CA PRO A 182 25.47 -4.55 -16.40
C PRO A 182 24.49 -5.68 -16.07
N THR A 183 25.00 -6.90 -15.90
CA THR A 183 24.20 -8.12 -15.66
C THR A 183 23.34 -8.61 -16.84
N ALA A 184 23.76 -8.36 -18.08
CA ALA A 184 23.21 -9.04 -19.27
C ALA A 184 23.46 -10.56 -19.20
N THR A 185 22.59 -11.28 -18.51
CA THR A 185 22.44 -12.73 -18.67
C THR A 185 21.79 -13.01 -20.02
N PRO A 186 21.99 -14.20 -20.63
CA PRO A 186 21.23 -14.59 -21.81
C PRO A 186 19.73 -14.38 -21.55
N VAL A 187 19.10 -13.52 -22.35
CA VAL A 187 17.66 -13.30 -22.28
C VAL A 187 17.00 -14.54 -22.87
N ASP A 188 16.02 -15.10 -22.17
CA ASP A 188 15.22 -16.22 -22.69
C ASP A 188 14.53 -15.78 -23.98
N SER A 189 14.77 -16.49 -25.08
CA SER A 189 14.23 -16.15 -26.40
C SER A 189 12.71 -16.13 -26.44
N ARG A 190 12.04 -16.86 -25.53
CA ARG A 190 10.58 -16.83 -25.38
C ARG A 190 10.09 -15.46 -24.93
N ILE A 191 10.81 -14.79 -24.03
CA ILE A 191 10.45 -13.45 -23.56
C ILE A 191 10.52 -12.43 -24.70
N ILE A 192 11.52 -12.55 -25.57
CA ILE A 192 11.68 -11.68 -26.76
C ILE A 192 10.51 -11.91 -27.71
N PHE A 193 10.21 -13.18 -28.04
CA PHE A 193 9.12 -13.52 -28.95
C PHE A 193 7.76 -13.08 -28.41
N GLU A 194 7.46 -13.32 -27.14
CA GLU A 194 6.20 -12.91 -26.51
C GLU A 194 6.04 -11.39 -26.45
N THR A 195 7.12 -10.65 -26.14
CA THR A 195 7.10 -9.19 -26.15
C THR A 195 6.83 -8.65 -27.55
N TRP A 196 7.51 -9.21 -28.57
CA TRP A 196 7.25 -8.87 -29.97
C TRP A 196 5.80 -9.16 -30.36
N LEU A 197 5.28 -10.36 -30.04
CA LEU A 197 3.91 -10.77 -30.34
C LEU A 197 2.90 -9.82 -29.67
N PHE A 198 3.13 -9.47 -28.41
CA PHE A 198 2.27 -8.53 -27.68
C PHE A 198 2.25 -7.15 -28.34
N GLN A 199 3.41 -6.63 -28.75
CA GLN A 199 3.50 -5.36 -29.48
C GLN A 199 2.78 -5.39 -30.84
N GLN A 200 2.66 -6.57 -31.47
CA GLN A 200 1.85 -6.72 -32.69
C GLN A 200 0.34 -6.73 -32.40
N LEU A 201 -0.07 -7.20 -31.22
CA LEU A 201 -1.49 -7.35 -30.86
C LEU A 201 -2.08 -6.13 -30.14
N TYR A 202 -1.26 -5.40 -29.38
CA TYR A 202 -1.68 -4.30 -28.52
C TYR A 202 -0.99 -3.01 -28.93
N HIS A 203 -1.61 -2.29 -29.86
CA HIS A 203 -1.19 -0.95 -30.23
C HIS A 203 -1.39 0.04 -29.06
N PRO A 204 -0.67 1.19 -29.06
CA PRO A 204 -0.79 2.19 -27.99
C PRO A 204 -2.23 2.60 -27.66
N GLU A 205 -3.10 2.74 -28.68
CA GLU A 205 -4.51 3.05 -28.49
C GLU A 205 -5.26 1.99 -27.68
N ALA A 206 -4.97 0.70 -27.92
CA ALA A 206 -5.56 -0.40 -27.17
C ALA A 206 -5.08 -0.42 -25.71
N LEU A 207 -3.82 -0.06 -25.45
CA LEU A 207 -3.29 0.07 -24.10
C LEU A 207 -3.95 1.22 -23.33
N VAL A 208 -4.17 2.36 -23.99
CA VAL A 208 -4.93 3.48 -23.42
C VAL A 208 -6.38 3.08 -23.13
N ALA A 209 -7.07 2.43 -24.08
CA ALA A 209 -8.43 1.94 -23.86
C ALA A 209 -8.51 0.92 -22.70
N THR A 210 -7.50 0.05 -22.59
CA THR A 210 -7.38 -0.90 -21.48
C THR A 210 -7.20 -0.19 -20.14
N ARG A 211 -6.35 0.84 -20.09
CA ARG A 211 -6.18 1.68 -18.90
C ARG A 211 -7.49 2.36 -18.52
N ASP A 212 -8.20 2.93 -19.48
CA ASP A 212 -9.45 3.64 -19.23
C ASP A 212 -10.55 2.69 -18.73
N TYR A 213 -10.58 1.45 -19.23
CA TYR A 213 -11.41 0.38 -18.67
C TYR A 213 -11.07 0.08 -17.20
N CYS A 214 -9.78 -0.03 -16.87
CA CYS A 214 -9.30 -0.24 -15.51
C CYS A 214 -9.70 0.92 -14.58
N LEU A 215 -9.55 2.16 -15.06
CA LEU A 215 -9.96 3.38 -14.34
C LEU A 215 -11.48 3.45 -14.12
N ALA A 216 -12.27 3.03 -15.10
CA ALA A 216 -13.71 2.94 -14.96
C ALA A 216 -14.11 1.93 -13.86
N ASN A 217 -13.43 0.78 -13.80
CA ASN A 217 -13.65 -0.19 -12.73
C ASN A 217 -13.19 0.31 -11.35
N ALA A 218 -12.04 0.99 -11.27
CA ALA A 218 -11.61 1.64 -10.03
C ALA A 218 -12.64 2.68 -9.56
N THR A 219 -13.21 3.46 -10.48
CA THR A 219 -14.26 4.45 -10.18
C THR A 219 -15.54 3.78 -9.67
N ARG A 220 -15.99 2.68 -10.31
CA ARG A 220 -17.14 1.89 -9.84
C ARG A 220 -16.93 1.33 -8.44
N LEU A 221 -15.72 0.82 -8.16
CA LEU A 221 -15.34 0.33 -6.85
C LEU A 221 -15.41 1.45 -5.82
N ARG A 222 -14.78 2.60 -6.08
CA ARG A 222 -14.78 3.76 -5.17
C ARG A 222 -16.20 4.23 -4.86
N GLY A 223 -17.08 4.33 -5.86
CA GLY A 223 -18.49 4.67 -5.66
C GLY A 223 -19.21 3.67 -4.75
N SER A 224 -18.94 2.37 -4.94
CA SER A 224 -19.53 1.32 -4.11
C SER A 224 -19.01 1.34 -2.67
N LEU A 225 -17.72 1.59 -2.46
CA LEU A 225 -17.10 1.69 -1.13
C LEU A 225 -17.58 2.94 -0.39
N ALA A 226 -17.69 4.07 -1.08
CA ALA A 226 -18.21 5.32 -0.53
C ALA A 226 -19.67 5.15 -0.06
N ALA A 227 -20.51 4.47 -0.84
CA ALA A 227 -21.89 4.16 -0.45
C ALA A 227 -21.99 3.27 0.81
N LEU A 228 -20.94 2.51 1.12
CA LEU A 228 -20.82 1.70 2.34
C LEU A 228 -20.18 2.46 3.51
N GLY A 229 -19.76 3.72 3.30
CA GLY A 229 -19.06 4.54 4.30
C GLY A 229 -17.68 3.98 4.65
N LEU A 230 -17.03 3.26 3.73
CA LEU A 230 -15.67 2.77 3.90
C LEU A 230 -14.67 3.85 3.47
N GLU A 231 -13.64 4.04 4.31
CA GLU A 231 -12.56 4.98 4.02
C GLU A 231 -11.73 4.47 2.84
N THR A 232 -11.45 5.35 1.87
CA THR A 232 -10.63 5.04 0.69
C THR A 232 -9.64 6.13 0.37
N ARG A 233 -8.51 5.75 -0.23
CA ARG A 233 -7.49 6.66 -0.75
C ARG A 233 -7.06 6.24 -2.15
N TYR A 234 -6.75 7.20 -2.99
CA TYR A 234 -6.26 6.94 -4.34
C TYR A 234 -5.57 8.18 -4.92
N ASN A 235 -4.63 7.94 -5.82
CA ASN A 235 -4.03 8.98 -6.65
C ASN A 235 -4.95 9.31 -7.85
N LYS A 236 -4.82 10.53 -8.39
CA LYS A 236 -5.49 10.92 -9.63
C LYS A 236 -5.08 9.96 -10.76
N ASP A 237 -6.04 9.57 -11.59
CA ASP A 237 -5.83 8.71 -12.77
C ASP A 237 -5.11 7.38 -12.43
N CYS A 238 -5.28 6.88 -11.20
CA CYS A 238 -4.70 5.64 -10.74
C CYS A 238 -5.74 4.50 -10.73
N ILE A 239 -5.32 3.29 -11.11
CA ILE A 239 -6.16 2.08 -11.10
C ILE A 239 -6.18 1.37 -9.73
N ILE A 240 -5.37 1.85 -8.79
CA ILE A 240 -5.30 1.35 -7.42
C ILE A 240 -6.28 2.13 -6.56
N THR A 241 -7.04 1.41 -5.74
CA THR A 241 -7.86 1.98 -4.67
C THR A 241 -7.42 1.36 -3.36
N VAL A 242 -6.91 2.20 -2.46
CA VAL A 242 -6.57 1.80 -1.10
C VAL A 242 -7.83 1.94 -0.25
N LEU A 243 -8.10 0.97 0.61
CA LEU A 243 -9.28 0.92 1.47
C LEU A 243 -8.92 0.41 2.87
N GLU A 244 -9.72 0.81 3.86
CA GLU A 244 -9.53 0.33 5.23
C GLU A 244 -9.60 -1.19 5.35
N ARG A 245 -9.13 -1.74 6.48
CA ARG A 245 -9.23 -3.18 6.75
C ARG A 245 -10.68 -3.67 6.66
N ILE A 246 -10.84 -4.85 6.09
CA ILE A 246 -12.10 -5.60 5.98
C ILE A 246 -11.91 -7.00 6.60
N PRO A 247 -12.97 -7.80 6.78
CA PRO A 247 -12.84 -9.12 7.37
C PRO A 247 -11.83 -10.02 6.65
N PRO A 248 -10.97 -10.79 7.37
CA PRO A 248 -9.88 -11.55 6.77
C PRO A 248 -10.29 -12.58 5.70
N TRP A 249 -11.47 -13.19 5.83
CA TRP A 249 -11.96 -14.10 4.80
C TRP A 249 -12.27 -13.38 3.48
N LEU A 250 -12.70 -12.11 3.50
CA LEU A 250 -12.88 -11.34 2.26
C LEU A 250 -11.54 -10.95 1.65
N ILE A 251 -10.55 -10.62 2.48
CA ILE A 251 -9.17 -10.40 2.00
C ILE A 251 -8.67 -11.65 1.25
N ARG A 252 -8.90 -12.85 1.80
CA ARG A 252 -8.54 -14.12 1.15
C ARG A 252 -9.37 -14.39 -0.11
N SER A 253 -10.70 -14.27 -0.05
CA SER A 253 -11.58 -14.57 -1.19
C SER A 253 -11.30 -13.67 -2.40
N PHE A 254 -10.91 -12.41 -2.17
CA PHE A 254 -10.61 -11.44 -3.21
C PHE A 254 -9.11 -11.22 -3.44
N HIS A 255 -8.24 -12.03 -2.82
CA HIS A 255 -6.79 -11.97 -2.95
C HIS A 255 -6.20 -10.56 -2.76
N LEU A 256 -6.70 -9.82 -1.78
CA LEU A 256 -6.24 -8.45 -1.50
C LEU A 256 -4.94 -8.48 -0.69
N ALA A 257 -3.99 -7.61 -1.03
CA ALA A 257 -2.76 -7.49 -0.26
C ALA A 257 -2.90 -6.43 0.84
N PRO A 258 -2.63 -6.78 2.10
CA PRO A 258 -2.60 -5.83 3.19
C PRO A 258 -1.24 -5.17 3.40
N GLU A 259 -1.23 -3.88 3.73
CA GLU A 259 -0.04 -3.15 4.20
C GLU A 259 -0.43 -2.19 5.33
N GLY A 260 0.13 -2.40 6.53
CA GLY A 260 -0.19 -1.59 7.71
C GLY A 260 -1.69 -1.57 8.02
N ASP A 261 -2.26 -0.38 8.12
CA ASP A 261 -3.68 -0.16 8.40
C ASP A 261 -4.59 -0.31 7.17
N TRP A 262 -4.02 -0.58 6.00
CA TRP A 262 -4.72 -0.51 4.72
C TRP A 262 -4.70 -1.83 3.94
N LEU A 263 -5.57 -1.90 2.94
CA LEU A 263 -5.59 -2.88 1.86
C LEU A 263 -5.51 -2.14 0.53
N HIS A 264 -5.07 -2.80 -0.53
CA HIS A 264 -5.24 -2.26 -1.88
C HIS A 264 -6.08 -3.18 -2.76
N PHE A 265 -6.86 -2.57 -3.64
CA PHE A 265 -7.56 -3.23 -4.73
C PHE A 265 -7.04 -2.62 -6.03
N ILE A 266 -6.44 -3.45 -6.89
CA ILE A 266 -5.93 -3.01 -8.19
C ILE A 266 -6.93 -3.45 -9.26
N ALA A 267 -7.59 -2.49 -9.90
CA ALA A 267 -8.55 -2.77 -10.97
C ALA A 267 -7.82 -3.12 -12.27
N MET A 268 -7.25 -4.31 -12.34
CA MET A 268 -6.49 -4.81 -13.50
C MET A 268 -7.40 -5.16 -14.69
N PRO A 269 -6.84 -5.35 -15.91
CA PRO A 269 -7.64 -5.57 -17.13
C PRO A 269 -8.58 -6.78 -17.08
N HIS A 270 -8.20 -7.84 -16.35
CA HIS A 270 -9.01 -9.05 -16.20
C HIS A 270 -10.16 -8.91 -15.18
N ILE A 271 -10.19 -7.82 -14.41
CA ILE A 271 -11.22 -7.58 -13.40
C ILE A 271 -12.48 -7.09 -14.09
N HIS A 272 -13.49 -7.95 -14.17
CA HIS A 272 -14.79 -7.60 -14.74
C HIS A 272 -15.62 -6.73 -13.77
N PRO A 273 -16.49 -5.80 -14.24
CA PRO A 273 -17.39 -5.03 -13.38
C PRO A 273 -18.24 -5.87 -12.42
N SER A 274 -18.61 -7.10 -12.81
CA SER A 274 -19.34 -8.02 -11.94
C SER A 274 -18.51 -8.50 -10.75
N ALA A 275 -17.18 -8.62 -10.89
CA ALA A 275 -16.30 -8.96 -9.77
C ALA A 275 -16.23 -7.80 -8.76
N VAL A 276 -16.19 -6.56 -9.25
CA VAL A 276 -16.30 -5.35 -8.40
C VAL A 276 -17.64 -5.31 -7.67
N ALA A 277 -18.74 -5.60 -8.38
CA ALA A 277 -20.08 -5.67 -7.79
C ALA A 277 -20.18 -6.80 -6.74
N ALA A 278 -19.60 -7.97 -7.01
CA ALA A 278 -19.58 -9.09 -6.07
C ALA A 278 -18.79 -8.76 -4.79
N PHE A 279 -17.67 -8.02 -4.92
CA PHE A 279 -16.91 -7.51 -3.79
C PHE A 279 -17.71 -6.54 -2.93
N ALA A 280 -18.33 -5.54 -3.56
CA ALA A 280 -19.20 -4.58 -2.88
C ALA A 280 -20.38 -5.27 -2.17
N ALA A 281 -21.03 -6.23 -2.84
CA ALA A 281 -22.11 -7.01 -2.26
C ALA A 281 -21.66 -7.84 -1.05
N ALA A 282 -20.44 -8.40 -1.08
CA ALA A 282 -19.89 -9.13 0.04
C ALA A 282 -19.67 -8.23 1.27
N LEU A 283 -19.17 -7.01 1.06
CA LEU A 283 -19.03 -6.02 2.12
C LEU A 283 -20.39 -5.55 2.66
N LEU A 284 -21.35 -5.29 1.76
CA LEU A 284 -22.71 -4.90 2.13
C LEU A 284 -23.37 -5.95 3.04
N ARG A 285 -23.24 -7.25 2.71
CA ARG A 285 -23.75 -8.33 3.55
C ARG A 285 -23.21 -8.26 4.98
N VAL A 286 -21.90 -8.03 5.14
CA VAL A 286 -21.28 -7.85 6.47
C VAL A 286 -21.94 -6.68 7.21
N SER A 287 -22.05 -5.51 6.57
CA SER A 287 -22.69 -4.35 7.18
C SER A 287 -24.15 -4.61 7.56
N MET A 288 -24.94 -5.29 6.70
CA MET A 288 -26.33 -5.65 7.00
C MET A 288 -26.45 -6.56 8.22
N HIS A 289 -25.56 -7.55 8.35
CA HIS A 289 -25.58 -8.46 9.51
C HIS A 289 -25.16 -7.76 10.80
N PHE A 290 -24.23 -6.81 10.74
CA PHE A 290 -23.92 -5.94 11.88
C PHE A 290 -25.12 -5.07 12.28
N THR A 291 -25.81 -4.44 11.33
CA THR A 291 -27.01 -3.65 11.62
C THR A 291 -28.10 -4.50 12.28
N ALA A 292 -28.34 -5.70 11.74
CA ALA A 292 -29.32 -6.62 12.33
C ALA A 292 -28.92 -7.06 13.75
N MET A 293 -27.62 -7.33 13.97
CA MET A 293 -27.09 -7.65 15.30
C MET A 293 -27.27 -6.46 16.25
N PHE A 294 -26.89 -5.25 15.86
CA PHE A 294 -27.00 -4.06 16.70
C PHE A 294 -28.46 -3.80 17.10
N ASN A 295 -29.41 -3.96 16.19
CA ASN A 295 -30.83 -3.85 16.52
C ASN A 295 -31.26 -4.88 17.57
N ALA A 296 -30.77 -6.12 17.48
CA ALA A 296 -31.06 -7.16 18.48
C ALA A 296 -30.38 -6.90 19.84
N LEU A 297 -29.20 -6.28 19.85
CA LEU A 297 -28.43 -5.98 21.07
C LEU A 297 -28.86 -4.68 21.75
N GLN A 298 -29.53 -3.76 21.03
CA GLN A 298 -29.83 -2.40 21.50
C GLN A 298 -30.51 -2.38 22.88
N ALA A 299 -31.65 -3.07 23.02
CA ALA A 299 -32.42 -3.10 24.25
C ALA A 299 -31.71 -3.82 25.42
N PRO A 300 -31.20 -5.07 25.27
CA PRO A 300 -30.53 -5.74 26.37
C PRO A 300 -29.26 -5.02 26.81
N LEU A 301 -28.50 -4.42 25.88
CA LEU A 301 -27.27 -3.72 26.21
C LEU A 301 -27.56 -2.36 26.89
N SER A 302 -28.56 -1.61 26.41
CA SER A 302 -29.00 -0.37 27.08
C SER A 302 -29.45 -0.65 28.52
N LYS A 303 -30.22 -1.73 28.74
CA LYS A 303 -30.64 -2.15 30.08
C LYS A 303 -29.45 -2.53 30.96
N ALA A 304 -28.47 -3.26 30.41
CA ALA A 304 -27.28 -3.69 31.15
C ALA A 304 -26.35 -2.53 31.52
N LEU A 305 -26.32 -1.47 30.72
CA LEU A 305 -25.52 -0.26 30.94
C LEU A 305 -26.27 0.84 31.71
N GLY A 306 -27.60 0.74 31.84
CA GLY A 306 -28.41 1.69 32.58
C GLY A 306 -28.60 3.05 31.90
N CYS A 307 -28.29 3.17 30.61
CA CYS A 307 -28.43 4.40 29.84
C CYS A 307 -28.84 4.12 28.38
N ALA A 308 -29.29 5.15 27.68
CA ALA A 308 -29.40 5.11 26.22
C ALA A 308 -28.01 4.96 25.59
N ILE A 309 -27.95 4.23 24.48
CA ILE A 309 -26.68 3.89 23.83
C ILE A 309 -26.77 3.96 22.30
N ARG A 310 -25.60 4.11 21.68
CA ARG A 310 -25.37 3.89 20.26
C ARG A 310 -24.36 2.76 20.10
N ILE A 311 -24.64 1.81 19.21
CA ILE A 311 -23.71 0.70 18.93
C ILE A 311 -23.06 0.93 17.57
N LYS A 312 -21.73 0.78 17.48
CA LYS A 312 -20.99 0.84 16.22
C LYS A 312 -19.86 -0.19 16.15
N ARG A 313 -19.43 -0.51 14.93
CA ARG A 313 -18.25 -1.35 14.68
C ARG A 313 -16.98 -0.60 15.07
N VAL A 314 -15.99 -1.31 15.60
CA VAL A 314 -14.64 -0.77 15.81
C VAL A 314 -13.89 -0.91 14.48
N ARG A 315 -13.45 0.23 13.93
CA ARG A 315 -12.71 0.33 12.68
C ARG A 315 -11.37 1.01 12.89
N VAL A 316 -10.41 0.75 12.00
CA VAL A 316 -9.04 1.27 12.12
C VAL A 316 -8.99 2.79 12.02
N HIS A 317 -9.85 3.37 11.16
CA HIS A 317 -9.88 4.81 10.89
C HIS A 317 -10.91 5.59 11.71
N ASP A 318 -11.59 4.96 12.67
CA ASP A 318 -12.31 5.71 13.71
C ASP A 318 -11.30 6.06 14.81
N GLU A 319 -10.51 7.12 14.58
CA GLU A 319 -9.37 7.48 15.45
C GLU A 319 -9.76 7.72 16.91
N ALA A 320 -10.95 8.28 17.14
CA ALA A 320 -11.47 8.53 18.48
C ALA A 320 -11.76 7.21 19.20
N ILE A 321 -12.54 6.30 18.58
CA ILE A 321 -12.76 4.98 19.20
C ILE A 321 -11.45 4.25 19.38
N PHE A 322 -10.61 4.18 18.34
CA PHE A 322 -9.42 3.34 18.38
C PHE A 322 -8.48 3.74 19.51
N ARG A 323 -8.31 5.05 19.74
CA ARG A 323 -7.52 5.57 20.86
C ARG A 323 -8.07 5.09 22.20
N ASP A 324 -9.37 5.26 22.43
CA ASP A 324 -10.01 4.88 23.68
C ASP A 324 -9.96 3.36 23.90
N VAL A 325 -10.24 2.58 22.85
CA VAL A 325 -10.16 1.11 22.87
C VAL A 325 -8.74 0.63 23.19
N ALA A 326 -7.72 1.21 22.54
CA ALA A 326 -6.33 0.87 22.77
C ALA A 326 -5.89 1.25 24.20
N GLU A 327 -6.37 2.37 24.73
CA GLU A 327 -6.09 2.77 26.12
C GLU A 327 -6.76 1.82 27.12
N MET A 328 -8.02 1.46 26.92
CA MET A 328 -8.74 0.48 27.75
C MET A 328 -8.04 -0.89 27.74
N ALA A 329 -7.66 -1.38 26.56
CA ALA A 329 -6.95 -2.64 26.40
C ALA A 329 -5.57 -2.60 27.06
N GLY A 330 -4.82 -1.52 26.86
CA GLY A 330 -3.50 -1.33 27.46
C GLY A 330 -3.55 -1.25 28.99
N ARG A 331 -4.59 -0.64 29.56
CA ARG A 331 -4.83 -0.66 31.02
C ARG A 331 -5.08 -2.08 31.54
N GLU A 332 -5.99 -2.84 30.93
CA GLU A 332 -6.26 -4.23 31.35
C GLU A 332 -5.01 -5.12 31.24
N GLN A 333 -4.23 -4.97 30.17
CA GLN A 333 -3.04 -5.78 29.94
C GLN A 333 -1.92 -5.45 30.93
N ARG A 334 -1.70 -4.16 31.23
CA ARG A 334 -0.77 -3.71 32.28
C ARG A 334 -1.20 -4.17 33.68
N ALA A 335 -2.50 -4.15 33.99
CA ALA A 335 -3.02 -4.68 35.25
C ALA A 335 -2.74 -6.19 35.43
N ARG A 336 -2.62 -6.93 34.32
CA ARG A 336 -2.21 -8.35 34.30
C ARG A 336 -0.68 -8.53 34.23
N GLN A 337 0.11 -7.47 34.39
CA GLN A 337 1.57 -7.46 34.26
C GLN A 337 2.08 -8.00 32.92
N GLN A 338 1.30 -7.84 31.85
CA GLN A 338 1.68 -8.26 30.50
C GLN A 338 2.21 -7.07 29.70
N GLN A 339 3.18 -7.32 28.83
CA GLN A 339 3.70 -6.31 27.91
C GLN A 339 2.58 -5.85 26.96
N TRP A 340 2.35 -4.55 26.90
CA TRP A 340 1.39 -3.94 25.97
C TRP A 340 2.02 -3.77 24.59
N ASP A 341 1.43 -4.41 23.59
CA ASP A 341 1.78 -4.24 22.17
C ASP A 341 0.53 -3.84 21.40
N VAL A 342 0.43 -2.54 21.09
CA VAL A 342 -0.67 -1.97 20.32
C VAL A 342 -0.77 -2.54 18.91
N ALA A 343 0.36 -2.92 18.30
CA ALA A 343 0.38 -3.48 16.95
C ALA A 343 -0.17 -4.92 16.96
N ALA A 344 0.19 -5.73 17.96
CA ALA A 344 -0.41 -7.04 18.16
C ALA A 344 -1.91 -6.94 18.45
N PHE A 345 -2.32 -5.98 19.29
CA PHE A 345 -3.72 -5.71 19.57
C PHE A 345 -4.51 -5.34 18.29
N LYS A 346 -3.98 -4.40 17.49
CA LYS A 346 -4.57 -4.01 16.19
C LYS A 346 -4.76 -5.22 15.28
N ARG A 347 -3.70 -6.02 15.07
CA ARG A 347 -3.73 -7.21 14.22
C ARG A 347 -4.81 -8.20 14.64
N ARG A 348 -4.99 -8.37 15.95
CA ARG A 348 -5.89 -9.37 16.53
C ARG A 348 -7.35 -8.91 16.51
N TYR A 349 -7.65 -7.73 17.02
CA TYR A 349 -9.02 -7.32 17.33
C TYR A 349 -9.58 -6.20 16.45
N VAL A 350 -8.71 -5.40 15.81
CA VAL A 350 -9.16 -4.27 14.98
C VAL A 350 -9.17 -4.68 13.52
N TYR A 351 -8.12 -5.34 13.04
CA TYR A 351 -8.03 -5.82 11.66
C TYR A 351 -8.98 -7.00 11.37
N SER A 352 -9.50 -7.67 12.40
CA SER A 352 -10.61 -8.63 12.23
C SER A 352 -11.89 -7.93 11.73
N THR A 353 -12.04 -6.66 12.08
CA THR A 353 -13.24 -5.82 11.85
C THR A 353 -14.53 -6.36 12.47
N MET A 354 -14.39 -7.36 13.37
CA MET A 354 -15.52 -8.03 14.03
C MET A 354 -15.89 -7.41 15.37
N SER A 355 -14.98 -6.63 15.96
CA SER A 355 -15.21 -5.95 17.23
C SER A 355 -16.25 -4.84 17.10
N PHE A 356 -17.02 -4.61 18.15
CA PHE A 356 -18.01 -3.53 18.23
C PHE A 356 -18.00 -2.86 19.61
N ALA A 357 -18.54 -1.65 19.68
CA ALA A 357 -18.55 -0.82 20.87
C ALA A 357 -19.92 -0.21 21.11
N ALA A 358 -20.27 -0.02 22.37
CA ALA A 358 -21.41 0.78 22.79
C ALA A 358 -20.93 2.11 23.36
N LEU A 359 -21.58 3.18 22.95
CA LEU A 359 -21.31 4.55 23.35
C LEU A 359 -22.56 5.15 23.99
N SER A 360 -22.39 6.14 24.86
CA SER A 360 -23.49 6.97 25.33
C SER A 360 -24.02 7.88 24.22
N ASP A 361 -25.13 8.58 24.48
CA ASP A 361 -25.66 9.63 23.60
C ASP A 361 -24.68 10.81 23.42
N SER A 362 -23.74 10.98 24.35
CA SER A 362 -22.65 11.96 24.27
C SER A 362 -21.40 11.43 23.56
N ASP A 363 -21.50 10.30 22.85
CA ASP A 363 -20.42 9.61 22.16
C ASP A 363 -19.24 9.19 23.05
N GLN A 364 -19.48 9.04 24.35
CA GLN A 364 -18.49 8.48 25.28
C GLN A 364 -18.46 6.95 25.16
N LEU A 365 -17.28 6.36 25.00
CA LEU A 365 -17.11 4.92 24.98
C LEU A 365 -17.47 4.29 26.35
N LEU A 366 -18.42 3.35 26.36
CA LEU A 366 -18.90 2.68 27.58
C LEU A 366 -18.33 1.26 27.72
N VAL A 367 -18.43 0.48 26.63
CA VAL A 367 -17.99 -0.92 26.59
C VAL A 367 -17.58 -1.31 25.18
N VAL A 368 -16.59 -2.18 25.07
CA VAL A 368 -16.06 -2.72 23.82
C VAL A 368 -16.10 -4.24 23.88
N PHE A 369 -16.65 -4.85 22.84
CA PHE A 369 -16.68 -6.29 22.63
C PHE A 369 -15.66 -6.63 21.56
N LEU A 370 -14.54 -7.20 21.98
CA LEU A 370 -13.48 -7.58 21.06
C LEU A 370 -13.78 -8.94 20.44
N ALA A 371 -13.45 -9.11 19.16
CA ALA A 371 -13.47 -10.40 18.49
C ALA A 371 -12.35 -10.51 17.47
N GLU A 372 -11.85 -11.73 17.34
CA GLU A 372 -10.94 -12.15 16.29
C GLU A 372 -11.74 -12.73 15.13
N ALA A 373 -11.18 -12.59 13.94
CA ALA A 373 -11.64 -13.32 12.77
C ALA A 373 -10.44 -13.84 11.99
N ASP A 374 -10.61 -14.99 11.36
CA ASP A 374 -9.59 -15.57 10.49
C ASP A 374 -10.08 -15.72 9.05
N ALA A 375 -9.18 -16.21 8.21
CA ALA A 375 -9.43 -16.42 6.79
C ALA A 375 -10.30 -17.66 6.50
N ASP A 376 -10.57 -18.49 7.51
CA ASP A 376 -11.47 -19.64 7.48
C ASP A 376 -12.84 -19.28 8.03
N LYS A 377 -13.17 -17.98 8.00
CA LYS A 377 -14.46 -17.43 8.38
C LYS A 377 -14.76 -17.56 9.87
N ARG A 378 -13.86 -17.99 10.75
CA ARG A 378 -14.19 -18.19 12.17
C ARG A 378 -14.19 -16.87 12.93
N ILE A 379 -15.18 -16.65 13.80
CA ILE A 379 -15.20 -15.54 14.76
C ILE A 379 -14.94 -16.11 16.15
N THR A 380 -13.90 -15.60 16.82
CA THR A 380 -13.58 -15.97 18.20
C THR A 380 -13.81 -14.77 19.12
N PRO A 381 -14.80 -14.82 20.02
CA PRO A 381 -15.01 -13.77 21.03
C PRO A 381 -13.75 -13.55 21.88
N GLY A 382 -13.38 -12.29 22.03
CA GLY A 382 -12.28 -11.84 22.87
C GLY A 382 -12.76 -11.22 24.19
N PRO A 383 -11.89 -10.44 24.86
CA PRO A 383 -12.24 -9.72 26.07
C PRO A 383 -13.34 -8.68 25.85
N VAL A 384 -14.17 -8.49 26.88
CA VAL A 384 -15.09 -7.35 26.98
C VAL A 384 -14.44 -6.28 27.86
N LEU A 385 -14.12 -5.14 27.27
CA LEU A 385 -13.48 -4.03 27.95
C LEU A 385 -14.55 -3.04 28.40
N VAL A 386 -14.53 -2.64 29.66
CA VAL A 386 -15.53 -1.72 30.24
C VAL A 386 -14.81 -0.45 30.68
N GLN A 387 -15.40 0.71 30.37
CA GLN A 387 -14.85 2.00 30.74
C GLN A 387 -14.77 2.15 32.27
N GLU A 388 -13.71 2.77 32.75
CA GLU A 388 -13.50 3.00 34.17
C GLU A 388 -14.64 3.84 34.80
N GLY A 389 -15.03 3.50 36.02
CA GLY A 389 -16.15 4.14 36.71
C GLY A 389 -17.55 3.63 36.33
N GLN A 390 -17.66 2.73 35.34
CA GLN A 390 -18.94 2.10 34.99
C GLN A 390 -19.27 0.94 35.92
N THR A 391 -20.37 1.06 36.66
CA THR A 391 -20.90 -0.02 37.52
C THR A 391 -21.81 -0.93 36.70
N VAL A 392 -21.25 -2.02 36.19
CA VAL A 392 -21.94 -2.94 35.26
C VAL A 392 -21.84 -4.39 35.68
N ASN A 393 -22.84 -5.19 35.29
CA ASN A 393 -22.80 -6.64 35.43
C ASN A 393 -21.92 -7.26 34.32
N ARG A 394 -20.63 -7.45 34.61
CA ARG A 394 -19.64 -8.00 33.65
C ARG A 394 -20.03 -9.39 33.09
N PRO A 395 -20.51 -10.37 33.89
CA PRO A 395 -21.04 -11.63 33.36
C PRO A 395 -22.14 -11.43 32.32
N LEU A 396 -23.13 -10.57 32.62
CA LEU A 396 -24.23 -10.27 31.69
C LEU A 396 -23.71 -9.64 30.39
N LEU A 397 -22.76 -8.70 30.47
CA LEU A 397 -22.15 -8.12 29.27
C LEU A 397 -21.45 -9.18 28.42
N LYS A 398 -20.71 -10.11 29.03
CA LYS A 398 -20.08 -11.22 28.30
C LYS A 398 -21.10 -12.09 27.57
N GLU A 399 -22.23 -12.41 28.19
CA GLU A 399 -23.32 -13.17 27.56
C GLU A 399 -23.93 -12.41 26.38
N ILE A 400 -24.21 -11.12 26.53
CA ILE A 400 -24.71 -10.25 25.45
C ILE A 400 -23.71 -10.21 24.27
N GLY A 401 -22.42 -10.05 24.57
CA GLY A 401 -21.36 -10.06 23.56
C GLY A 401 -21.26 -11.40 22.83
N LEU A 402 -21.29 -12.51 23.56
CA LEU A 402 -21.27 -13.86 22.99
C LEU A 402 -22.47 -14.10 22.07
N TYR A 403 -23.66 -13.73 22.50
CA TYR A 403 -24.86 -13.79 21.66
C TYR A 403 -24.70 -12.98 20.37
N GLY A 404 -24.13 -11.78 20.45
CA GLY A 404 -23.83 -10.95 19.28
C GLY A 404 -22.88 -11.65 18.29
N PHE A 405 -21.78 -12.20 18.78
CA PHE A 405 -20.82 -12.90 17.91
C PHE A 405 -21.39 -14.20 17.33
N GLU A 406 -22.18 -14.97 18.09
CA GLU A 406 -22.89 -16.13 17.57
C GLU A 406 -23.93 -15.76 16.50
N PHE A 407 -24.63 -14.64 16.69
CA PHE A 407 -25.57 -14.10 15.71
C PHE A 407 -24.87 -13.79 14.39
N LEU A 408 -23.72 -13.12 14.44
CA LEU A 408 -22.90 -12.85 13.25
C LEU A 408 -22.39 -14.15 12.62
N ALA A 409 -21.85 -15.06 13.42
CA ALA A 409 -21.31 -16.33 12.93
C ALA A 409 -22.34 -17.17 12.17
N ARG A 410 -23.57 -17.27 12.69
CA ARG A 410 -24.65 -18.01 12.02
C ARG A 410 -25.07 -17.37 10.71
N ARG A 411 -25.21 -16.04 10.67
CA ARG A 411 -25.76 -15.33 9.50
C ARG A 411 -24.76 -15.08 8.38
N LEU A 412 -23.48 -15.00 8.71
CA LEU A 412 -22.41 -14.91 7.73
C LEU A 412 -21.97 -16.30 7.21
N GLU A 413 -22.70 -17.38 7.57
CA GLU A 413 -22.41 -18.78 7.22
C GLU A 413 -20.96 -19.16 7.59
N LEU A 414 -20.54 -18.78 8.80
CA LEU A 414 -19.15 -18.84 9.27
C LEU A 414 -18.79 -20.16 9.98
N TYR A 415 -19.62 -21.19 9.87
CA TYR A 415 -19.30 -22.55 10.34
C TYR A 415 -18.64 -23.32 9.19
N GLY A 416 -17.40 -23.77 9.40
CA GLY A 416 -16.59 -24.41 8.38
C GLY A 416 -17.18 -25.73 7.85
N CYS A 417 -16.95 -25.96 6.54
CA CYS A 417 -16.97 -27.24 5.81
C CYS A 417 -17.95 -28.32 6.30
N ALA A 418 -19.14 -28.35 5.69
CA ALA A 418 -19.81 -29.58 5.28
C ALA A 418 -20.66 -29.30 4.02
N ALA A 419 -19.99 -29.03 2.90
CA ALA A 419 -20.57 -29.11 1.55
C ALA A 419 -19.42 -29.14 0.53
N GLN A 420 -18.59 -30.19 0.60
CA GLN A 420 -18.13 -30.82 -0.64
C GLN A 420 -19.28 -31.72 -1.06
N ASP A 421 -20.05 -31.26 -2.04
CA ASP A 421 -20.74 -32.02 -3.07
C ASP A 421 -21.83 -31.14 -3.70
N ILE A 422 -21.98 -31.27 -5.01
CA ILE A 422 -22.79 -30.46 -5.95
C ILE A 422 -22.01 -29.26 -6.56
N LEU A 423 -21.00 -29.57 -7.37
CA LEU A 423 -21.09 -29.51 -8.84
C LEU A 423 -19.94 -30.28 -9.48
#